data_AF-A0A9J7ZWH3-F1
#
_entry.id   AF-A0A9J7ZWH3-F1
#
_cell.length_a   1.000
_cell.length_b   1.000
_cell.length_c   1.000
_cell.angle_alpha   90.00
_cell.angle_beta   90.00
_cell.angle_gamma   90.00
#
_symmetry.space_group_name_H-M   'P 1'
#
loop_
_entity.id
_entity.type
_entity.pdbx_description
1 polymer ?
#
loop_
_entity_poly.entity_id
_entity_poly.type
_entity_poly.pdbx_seq_one_letter_code
_entity_poly.pdbx_strand_id
1 'polypeptide(L)'
;MVKQTIQIFARVKPTKKQTAVSYFVDCEEQGGSLEFVVPRDLADGVINNKRENYKFRFQKVFDQTANQEEIFEAIAKPVADNVLAGYNGTIFAYGQTGSGKTFTITGGAENYNDRGIIPRTLSYLYQHFSKDSSMIYTTHISYLEIYNETGYDLLNPQHEASRLEDLPKVTIMEDPDQNIHLKNLSLQQSANEEEALDLLFLGDTNRMIAETPMNQASTRSHCIFTIHLCSKELGSAMVRCSKLHLVDLAGSERVGKTGVGGQILTEAKYINLSLHYLEQVIIALSEKNRSHIPYRNSMMTSVLRDSLGGNCMTTMIAAVSVERKNTGESISTCRFAQRVALIKNDALLNEELDPALLIVRLKKEIQCLKEELALVTGEQRSDKLTQEEIQQLEEQIDVYLEDPDSEVTLNLGPDMRKIQFCILVNMLKKEKKKVQDVTSQLALLYPSTNQSFMSPTTKQVEESAKYDPSNDYTHAQHLMTRKRVLELSVSQQEAFEVFLRDHEDRLSIENNRAVLQQRFVEAKTLGEQVNQIRIRVTFAFNYAFLSFLSNMPCIHYIIYTYMYNFYFFPLYSYKIKSGCLKGLKTEIEHLQLLHEKLKVKLQKDFENWWTQEGARLKVLFLYNMHNM
;
A
#
# COMPACT_ATOMS: atom_id res chain seq x y z
N MET A 1 2.13 -25.99 19.59
CA MET A 1 0.91 -25.65 18.84
C MET A 1 -0.21 -25.33 19.81
N VAL A 2 -0.75 -24.12 19.75
CA VAL A 2 -1.85 -23.65 20.59
C VAL A 2 -3.10 -23.56 19.72
N LYS A 3 -4.12 -24.35 20.06
CA LYS A 3 -5.43 -24.27 19.39
C LYS A 3 -6.29 -23.25 20.10
N GLN A 4 -6.72 -22.21 19.40
CA GLN A 4 -7.58 -21.18 19.98
C GLN A 4 -8.61 -20.67 18.97
N THR A 5 -9.78 -20.28 19.48
CA THR A 5 -10.79 -19.58 18.68
C THR A 5 -10.41 -18.12 18.50
N ILE A 6 -10.84 -17.52 17.40
CA ILE A 6 -10.65 -16.08 17.17
C ILE A 6 -11.36 -15.29 18.28
N GLN A 7 -10.65 -14.36 18.90
CA GLN A 7 -11.21 -13.49 19.93
C GLN A 7 -11.99 -12.34 19.28
N ILE A 8 -13.16 -12.01 19.81
CA ILE A 8 -14.04 -10.96 19.28
C ILE A 8 -14.37 -9.90 20.34
N PHE A 9 -14.12 -8.65 20.02
CA PHE A 9 -14.43 -7.51 20.87
C PHE A 9 -15.43 -6.61 20.15
N ALA A 10 -16.31 -5.95 20.89
CA ALA A 10 -17.19 -4.93 20.32
C ALA A 10 -16.80 -3.55 20.84
N ARG A 11 -16.75 -2.55 19.96
CA ARG A 11 -16.50 -1.15 20.32
C ARG A 11 -17.66 -0.27 19.84
N VAL A 12 -18.35 0.34 20.79
CA VAL A 12 -19.46 1.25 20.53
C VAL A 12 -18.92 2.66 20.27
N LYS A 13 -19.22 3.21 19.10
CA LYS A 13 -18.83 4.57 18.74
C LYS A 13 -19.52 5.60 19.65
N PRO A 14 -18.79 6.58 20.19
CA PRO A 14 -19.39 7.73 20.89
C PRO A 14 -20.30 8.55 19.97
N THR A 15 -21.51 8.89 20.42
CA THR A 15 -22.43 9.79 19.68
C THR A 15 -23.00 10.88 20.59
N LYS A 16 -23.05 12.11 20.07
CA LYS A 16 -23.70 13.26 20.73
C LYS A 16 -25.19 13.35 20.41
N LYS A 17 -25.69 12.53 19.48
CA LYS A 17 -27.09 12.51 19.06
C LYS A 17 -27.89 11.60 19.98
N GLN A 18 -29.15 11.95 20.27
CA GLN A 18 -30.05 11.07 21.01
C GLN A 18 -30.11 9.69 20.33
N THR A 19 -29.74 8.66 21.08
CA THR A 19 -29.84 7.26 20.67
C THR A 19 -31.32 6.90 20.63
N ALA A 20 -31.93 6.87 19.45
CA ALA A 20 -33.35 6.49 19.33
C ALA A 20 -33.59 4.97 19.46
N VAL A 21 -32.54 4.19 19.75
CA VAL A 21 -32.58 2.74 19.99
C VAL A 21 -31.99 2.51 21.38
N SER A 22 -32.72 1.81 22.24
CA SER A 22 -32.20 1.38 23.53
C SER A 22 -31.19 0.28 23.29
N TYR A 23 -29.96 0.47 23.75
CA TYR A 23 -28.94 -0.57 23.76
C TYR A 23 -28.46 -0.78 25.19
N PHE A 24 -28.11 -2.02 25.52
CA PHE A 24 -27.60 -2.39 26.83
C PHE A 24 -26.23 -3.04 26.67
N VAL A 25 -25.30 -2.64 27.53
CA VAL A 25 -23.97 -3.24 27.64
C VAL A 25 -23.88 -3.84 29.03
N ASP A 26 -23.85 -5.17 29.09
CA ASP A 26 -23.56 -5.89 30.32
C ASP A 26 -22.08 -6.29 30.30
N CYS A 27 -21.30 -5.78 31.25
CA CYS A 27 -19.94 -6.23 31.50
C CYS A 27 -19.96 -7.28 32.62
N GLU A 28 -19.80 -8.55 32.26
CA GLU A 28 -19.63 -9.66 33.20
C GLU A 28 -18.14 -9.90 33.45
N GLU A 29 -17.78 -10.55 34.56
CA GLU A 29 -16.37 -10.88 34.89
C GLU A 29 -15.71 -11.79 33.84
N GLN A 30 -16.51 -12.52 33.02
CA GLN A 30 -16.04 -13.46 32.00
C GLN A 30 -16.67 -13.23 30.61
N GLY A 31 -16.95 -11.97 30.27
CA GLY A 31 -17.48 -11.61 28.95
C GLY A 31 -18.23 -10.29 28.93
N GLY A 32 -18.47 -9.75 27.75
CA GLY A 32 -19.39 -8.63 27.56
C GLY A 32 -20.60 -9.06 26.73
N SER A 33 -21.77 -8.49 27.00
CA SER A 33 -22.93 -8.65 26.14
C SER A 33 -23.42 -7.31 25.63
N LEU A 34 -23.77 -7.27 24.34
CA LEU A 34 -24.34 -6.10 23.67
C LEU A 34 -25.73 -6.45 23.17
N GLU A 35 -26.73 -5.74 23.66
CA GLU A 35 -28.13 -5.93 23.28
C GLU A 35 -28.66 -4.69 22.56
N PHE A 36 -29.29 -4.90 21.40
CA PHE A 36 -30.05 -3.87 20.69
C PHE A 36 -31.54 -4.15 20.82
N VAL A 37 -32.29 -3.17 21.32
CA VAL A 37 -33.76 -3.19 21.38
C VAL A 37 -34.29 -2.29 20.27
N VAL A 38 -34.79 -2.92 19.19
CA VAL A 38 -35.36 -2.23 18.03
C VAL A 38 -36.88 -2.16 18.20
N PRO A 39 -37.47 -0.97 18.46
CA PRO A 39 -38.91 -0.84 18.64
C PRO A 39 -39.66 -1.23 17.36
N ARG A 40 -40.83 -1.88 17.52
CA ARG A 40 -41.72 -2.15 16.39
C ARG A 40 -42.16 -0.86 15.72
N ASP A 41 -42.13 -0.85 14.40
CA ASP A 41 -42.84 0.16 13.63
C ASP A 41 -44.32 -0.22 13.59
N LEU A 42 -45.18 0.63 14.16
CA LEU A 42 -46.63 0.41 14.20
C LEU A 42 -47.26 0.45 12.79
N ALA A 43 -46.53 0.93 11.78
CA ALA A 43 -46.95 0.96 10.38
C ALA A 43 -46.83 -0.39 9.65
N ASP A 44 -46.10 -1.39 10.20
CA ASP A 44 -45.82 -2.68 9.53
C ASP A 44 -46.97 -3.72 9.63
N GLY A 45 -48.14 -3.33 10.16
CA GLY A 45 -49.31 -4.21 10.29
C GLY A 45 -49.31 -5.13 11.52
N VAL A 46 -50.42 -5.87 11.71
CA VAL A 46 -50.76 -6.60 12.95
C VAL A 46 -49.96 -7.91 13.13
N ILE A 47 -49.45 -8.50 12.05
CA ILE A 47 -48.62 -9.73 12.08
C ILE A 47 -47.20 -9.36 11.67
N ASN A 48 -46.34 -9.08 12.66
CA ASN A 48 -44.94 -8.74 12.44
C ASN A 48 -44.04 -9.68 13.27
N ASN A 49 -43.45 -10.69 12.60
CA ASN A 49 -42.50 -11.65 13.21
C ASN A 49 -41.08 -11.06 13.38
N LYS A 50 -40.89 -9.75 13.24
CA LYS A 50 -39.58 -9.12 13.45
C LYS A 50 -39.17 -9.25 14.92
N ARG A 51 -37.97 -9.79 15.13
CA ARG A 51 -37.34 -9.88 16.46
C ARG A 51 -37.00 -8.46 16.93
N GLU A 52 -37.39 -8.13 18.16
CA GLU A 52 -37.15 -6.79 18.75
C GLU A 52 -35.81 -6.73 19.47
N ASN A 53 -35.44 -7.81 20.15
CA ASN A 53 -34.24 -7.88 20.98
C ASN A 53 -33.16 -8.72 20.30
N TYR A 54 -31.99 -8.12 20.10
CA TYR A 54 -30.81 -8.74 19.52
C TYR A 54 -29.64 -8.68 20.51
N LYS A 55 -29.42 -9.78 21.24
CA LYS A 55 -28.32 -9.93 22.20
C LYS A 55 -27.15 -10.69 21.58
N PHE A 56 -25.94 -10.17 21.76
CA PHE A 56 -24.69 -10.72 21.25
C PHE A 56 -23.65 -10.81 22.36
N ARG A 57 -22.81 -11.85 22.36
CA ARG A 57 -21.75 -12.07 23.35
C ARG A 57 -20.37 -11.82 22.76
N PHE A 58 -19.50 -11.16 23.51
CA PHE A 58 -18.13 -10.84 23.14
C PHE A 58 -17.20 -11.15 24.32
N GLN A 59 -15.89 -11.20 24.08
CA GLN A 59 -14.89 -11.28 25.14
C GLN A 59 -14.96 -10.03 26.04
N LYS A 60 -15.12 -8.85 25.42
CA LYS A 60 -15.44 -7.60 26.10
C LYS A 60 -16.16 -6.65 25.15
N VAL A 61 -17.05 -5.83 25.71
CA VAL A 61 -17.74 -4.75 24.99
C VAL A 61 -17.24 -3.42 25.55
N PHE A 62 -16.68 -2.58 24.69
CA PHE A 62 -16.24 -1.23 25.02
C PHE A 62 -17.37 -0.26 24.68
N ASP A 63 -17.96 0.34 25.70
CA ASP A 63 -19.04 1.32 25.54
C ASP A 63 -18.47 2.69 25.08
N GLN A 64 -19.36 3.66 24.84
CA GLN A 64 -19.04 4.99 24.32
C GLN A 64 -18.00 5.78 25.14
N THR A 65 -17.78 5.43 26.41
CA THR A 65 -16.81 6.09 27.31
C THR A 65 -15.41 5.51 27.21
N ALA A 66 -15.23 4.36 26.55
CA ALA A 66 -13.94 3.67 26.47
C ALA A 66 -12.93 4.47 25.63
N ASN A 67 -11.76 4.72 26.22
CA ASN A 67 -10.67 5.46 25.58
C ASN A 67 -9.73 4.53 24.80
N GLN A 68 -8.80 5.08 24.02
CA GLN A 68 -7.87 4.30 23.21
C GLN A 68 -6.89 3.45 24.01
N GLU A 69 -6.54 3.89 25.22
CA GLU A 69 -5.61 3.17 26.10
C GLU A 69 -6.25 1.90 26.63
N GLU A 70 -7.51 1.96 27.05
CA GLU A 70 -8.26 0.77 27.48
C GLU A 70 -8.40 -0.26 26.35
N ILE A 71 -8.63 0.20 25.12
CA ILE A 71 -8.68 -0.66 23.93
C ILE A 71 -7.33 -1.32 23.68
N PHE A 72 -6.24 -0.55 23.77
CA PHE A 72 -4.89 -1.06 23.58
C PHE A 72 -4.52 -2.12 24.62
N GLU A 73 -4.73 -1.84 25.91
CA GLU A 73 -4.40 -2.74 27.01
C GLU A 73 -5.16 -4.06 26.95
N ALA A 74 -6.45 -4.01 26.58
CA ALA A 74 -7.30 -5.19 26.54
C ALA A 74 -7.16 -6.03 25.26
N ILE A 75 -6.77 -5.42 24.13
CA ILE A 75 -6.76 -6.09 22.82
C ILE A 75 -5.34 -6.21 22.27
N ALA A 76 -4.66 -5.09 22.08
CA ALA A 76 -3.43 -5.04 21.30
C ALA A 76 -2.21 -5.53 22.07
N LYS A 77 -2.12 -5.21 23.36
CA LYS A 77 -1.00 -5.62 24.21
C LYS A 77 -0.87 -7.15 24.34
N PRO A 78 -1.93 -7.93 24.63
CA PRO A 78 -1.83 -9.40 24.63
C PRO A 78 -1.36 -9.97 23.29
N VAL A 79 -1.80 -9.40 22.17
CA VAL A 79 -1.36 -9.83 20.84
C VAL A 79 0.11 -9.45 20.60
N ALA A 80 0.53 -8.26 21.00
CA ALA A 80 1.92 -7.83 20.92
C ALA A 80 2.86 -8.69 21.77
N ASP A 81 2.42 -9.12 22.96
CA ASP A 81 3.17 -10.04 23.81
C ASP A 81 3.37 -11.41 23.15
N ASN A 82 2.34 -11.92 22.46
CA ASN A 82 2.46 -13.15 21.67
C ASN A 82 3.43 -13.00 20.48
N VAL A 83 3.44 -11.83 19.84
CA VAL A 83 4.36 -11.49 18.75
C VAL A 83 5.80 -11.42 19.27
N LEU A 84 6.04 -10.76 20.41
CA LEU A 84 7.34 -10.77 21.10
C LEU A 84 7.80 -12.19 21.44
N ALA A 85 6.87 -13.06 21.84
CA ALA A 85 7.15 -14.47 22.12
C ALA A 85 7.47 -15.31 20.86
N GLY A 86 7.18 -14.81 19.65
CA GLY A 86 7.46 -15.49 18.38
C GLY A 86 6.23 -16.11 17.67
N TYR A 87 5.01 -15.77 18.10
CA TYR A 87 3.77 -16.18 17.41
C TYR A 87 3.31 -15.11 16.41
N ASN A 88 2.70 -15.51 15.30
CA ASN A 88 2.02 -14.56 14.43
C ASN A 88 0.76 -14.00 15.11
N GLY A 89 0.46 -12.73 14.86
CA GLY A 89 -0.69 -12.03 15.40
C GLY A 89 -1.45 -11.25 14.33
N THR A 90 -2.77 -11.17 14.46
CA THR A 90 -3.60 -10.33 13.59
C THR A 90 -4.67 -9.63 14.41
N ILE A 91 -4.80 -8.32 14.25
CA ILE A 91 -5.91 -7.52 14.76
C ILE A 91 -6.57 -6.84 13.58
N PHE A 92 -7.86 -7.11 13.37
CA PHE A 92 -8.62 -6.45 12.31
C PHE A 92 -9.90 -5.79 12.82
N ALA A 93 -10.17 -4.58 12.35
CA ALA A 93 -11.39 -3.86 12.65
C ALA A 93 -12.42 -4.04 11.52
N TYR A 94 -13.66 -4.35 11.87
CA TYR A 94 -14.76 -4.60 10.94
C TYR A 94 -16.03 -3.87 11.37
N GLY A 95 -16.80 -3.39 10.39
CA GLY A 95 -18.06 -2.65 10.59
C GLY A 95 -18.32 -1.64 9.48
N GLN A 96 -19.46 -0.96 9.54
CA GLN A 96 -19.84 0.01 8.50
C GLN A 96 -18.90 1.24 8.47
N THR A 97 -18.92 1.98 7.36
CA THR A 97 -18.28 3.29 7.26
C THR A 97 -18.76 4.22 8.37
N GLY A 98 -17.80 4.91 8.97
CA GLY A 98 -18.04 5.83 10.08
C GLY A 98 -18.35 5.17 11.43
N SER A 99 -18.24 3.84 11.58
CA SER A 99 -18.40 3.17 12.89
C SER A 99 -17.17 3.25 13.80
N GLY A 100 -16.03 3.76 13.31
CA GLY A 100 -14.82 3.97 14.11
C GLY A 100 -13.70 2.95 13.91
N LYS A 101 -13.67 2.21 12.78
CA LYS A 101 -12.58 1.28 12.43
C LYS A 101 -11.21 1.95 12.37
N THR A 102 -11.03 2.92 11.46
CA THR A 102 -9.80 3.71 11.31
C THR A 102 -9.42 4.45 12.60
N PHE A 103 -10.40 5.00 13.32
CA PHE A 103 -10.15 5.62 14.62
C PHE A 103 -9.60 4.60 15.64
N THR A 104 -10.04 3.34 15.59
CA THR A 104 -9.52 2.31 16.48
C THR A 104 -8.12 1.85 16.09
N ILE A 105 -7.89 1.62 14.81
CA ILE A 105 -6.63 1.07 14.30
C ILE A 105 -5.52 2.14 14.29
N THR A 106 -5.76 3.27 13.63
CA THR A 106 -4.76 4.34 13.44
C THR A 106 -4.88 5.42 14.52
N GLY A 107 -6.10 5.88 14.80
CA GLY A 107 -6.35 6.97 15.75
C GLY A 107 -6.73 8.30 15.10
N GLY A 108 -6.97 9.30 15.94
CA GLY A 108 -7.24 10.68 15.52
C GLY A 108 -5.97 11.53 15.38
N ALA A 109 -5.96 12.46 14.42
CA ALA A 109 -4.84 13.37 14.19
C ALA A 109 -4.83 14.61 15.11
N GLU A 110 -5.90 14.83 15.88
CA GLU A 110 -6.10 16.06 16.65
C GLU A 110 -5.42 16.02 18.03
N ASN A 111 -5.50 14.90 18.75
CA ASN A 111 -4.95 14.77 20.10
C ASN A 111 -4.04 13.55 20.22
N TYR A 112 -2.96 13.69 20.98
CA TYR A 112 -2.02 12.59 21.25
C TYR A 112 -2.66 11.38 21.94
N ASN A 113 -3.66 11.63 22.80
CA ASN A 113 -4.39 10.58 23.50
C ASN A 113 -5.29 9.75 22.57
N ASP A 114 -5.63 10.29 21.40
CA ASP A 114 -6.51 9.65 20.42
C ASP A 114 -5.75 8.70 19.47
N ARG A 115 -4.43 8.53 19.64
CA ARG A 115 -3.62 7.53 18.94
C ARG A 115 -4.23 6.13 19.11
N GLY A 116 -4.39 5.41 18.00
CA GLY A 116 -5.02 4.10 17.95
C GLY A 116 -4.07 2.95 18.29
N ILE A 117 -4.45 1.75 17.87
CA ILE A 117 -3.71 0.52 18.11
C ILE A 117 -2.31 0.55 17.48
N ILE A 118 -2.16 0.90 16.21
CA ILE A 118 -0.86 0.86 15.50
C ILE A 118 0.22 1.67 16.22
N PRO A 119 0.06 3.00 16.42
CA PRO A 119 1.11 3.79 17.07
C PRO A 119 1.40 3.35 18.51
N ARG A 120 0.39 2.88 19.25
CA ARG A 120 0.57 2.37 20.63
C ARG A 120 1.34 1.05 20.66
N THR A 121 1.05 0.15 19.71
CA THR A 121 1.79 -1.10 19.54
C THR A 121 3.24 -0.85 19.18
N LEU A 122 3.53 0.09 18.27
CA LEU A 122 4.90 0.48 17.94
C LEU A 122 5.64 1.00 19.17
N SER A 123 5.06 1.95 19.91
CA SER A 123 5.64 2.44 21.17
C SER A 123 5.91 1.31 22.16
N TYR A 124 4.96 0.38 22.32
CA TYR A 124 5.09 -0.75 23.24
C TYR A 124 6.23 -1.70 22.87
N LEU A 125 6.32 -2.09 21.59
CA LEU A 125 7.36 -2.99 21.09
C LEU A 125 8.75 -2.39 21.28
N TYR A 126 8.98 -1.14 20.85
CA TYR A 126 10.28 -0.47 21.00
C TYR A 126 10.66 -0.19 22.45
N GLN A 127 9.68 0.07 23.31
CA GLN A 127 9.92 0.13 24.75
C GLN A 127 10.36 -1.24 25.31
N HIS A 128 9.81 -2.34 24.80
CA HIS A 128 10.24 -3.69 25.17
C HIS A 128 11.66 -4.00 24.69
N PHE A 129 11.97 -3.68 23.42
CA PHE A 129 13.31 -3.88 22.85
C PHE A 129 14.40 -3.15 23.64
N SER A 130 14.09 -1.95 24.15
CA SER A 130 15.01 -1.16 24.95
C SER A 130 15.23 -1.73 26.37
N LYS A 131 14.29 -2.53 26.88
CA LYS A 131 14.35 -3.13 28.23
C LYS A 131 15.04 -4.49 28.24
N ASP A 132 14.93 -5.23 27.15
CA ASP A 132 15.50 -6.57 27.03
C ASP A 132 16.83 -6.54 26.27
N SER A 133 17.93 -6.49 27.02
CA SER A 133 19.29 -6.52 26.47
C SER A 133 19.79 -7.92 26.12
N SER A 134 19.01 -8.98 26.38
CA SER A 134 19.41 -10.37 26.11
C SER A 134 19.10 -10.80 24.67
N MET A 135 18.19 -10.08 24.01
CA MET A 135 17.75 -10.35 22.65
C MET A 135 18.11 -9.21 21.70
N ILE A 136 18.43 -9.57 20.46
CA ILE A 136 18.55 -8.66 19.34
C ILE A 136 17.23 -8.69 18.58
N TYR A 137 16.57 -7.54 18.46
CA TYR A 137 15.33 -7.37 17.72
C TYR A 137 15.60 -6.71 16.37
N THR A 138 15.04 -7.26 15.31
CA THR A 138 15.04 -6.69 13.96
C THR A 138 13.60 -6.51 13.51
N THR A 139 13.23 -5.27 13.18
CA THR A 139 11.86 -4.92 12.78
C THR A 139 11.83 -4.43 11.34
N HIS A 140 10.91 -4.98 10.54
CA HIS A 140 10.57 -4.48 9.21
C HIS A 140 9.08 -4.17 9.14
N ILE A 141 8.73 -3.13 8.41
CA ILE A 141 7.36 -2.66 8.25
C ILE A 141 6.99 -2.70 6.77
N SER A 142 5.78 -3.17 6.50
CA SER A 142 5.15 -3.11 5.17
C SER A 142 3.74 -2.57 5.32
N TYR A 143 3.30 -1.69 4.43
CA TYR A 143 1.97 -1.10 4.48
C TYR A 143 1.25 -1.26 3.15
N LEU A 144 0.26 -2.14 3.12
CA LEU A 144 -0.48 -2.53 1.91
C LEU A 144 -1.87 -1.89 1.91
N GLU A 145 -2.23 -1.24 0.81
CA GLU A 145 -3.60 -0.85 0.50
C GLU A 145 -4.18 -1.79 -0.56
N ILE A 146 -5.37 -2.34 -0.31
CA ILE A 146 -6.13 -3.12 -1.28
C ILE A 146 -7.32 -2.28 -1.70
N TYR A 147 -7.28 -1.78 -2.93
CA TYR A 147 -8.34 -1.00 -3.55
C TYR A 147 -8.75 -1.66 -4.86
N ASN A 148 -10.06 -1.89 -5.05
CA ASN A 148 -10.60 -2.50 -6.26
C ASN A 148 -9.93 -3.86 -6.62
N GLU A 149 -9.79 -4.76 -5.63
CA GLU A 149 -9.09 -6.07 -5.73
C GLU A 149 -7.60 -5.99 -6.16
N THR A 150 -7.02 -4.80 -6.18
CA THR A 150 -5.62 -4.58 -6.53
C THR A 150 -4.85 -4.07 -5.31
N GLY A 151 -3.67 -4.61 -5.09
CA GLY A 151 -2.78 -4.21 -4.00
C GLY A 151 -1.79 -3.13 -4.42
N TYR A 152 -1.59 -2.15 -3.55
CA TYR A 152 -0.68 -1.03 -3.72
C TYR A 152 0.18 -0.86 -2.47
N ASP A 153 1.47 -0.62 -2.67
CA ASP A 153 2.42 -0.39 -1.58
C ASP A 153 2.42 1.09 -1.18
N LEU A 154 1.95 1.37 0.05
CA LEU A 154 1.87 2.71 0.60
C LEU A 154 3.24 3.26 1.04
N LEU A 155 4.28 2.42 1.11
CA LEU A 155 5.64 2.82 1.47
C LEU A 155 6.57 2.91 0.25
N ASN A 156 6.04 2.77 -0.96
CA ASN A 156 6.84 2.87 -2.16
C ASN A 156 7.37 4.31 -2.35
N PRO A 157 8.69 4.53 -2.45
CA PRO A 157 9.26 5.87 -2.65
C PRO A 157 8.75 6.58 -3.92
N GLN A 158 8.29 5.84 -4.92
CA GLN A 158 7.75 6.37 -6.18
C GLN A 158 6.35 6.98 -6.02
N HIS A 159 5.70 6.79 -4.87
CA HIS A 159 4.37 7.34 -4.59
C HIS A 159 4.34 8.88 -4.60
N GLU A 160 5.46 9.55 -4.37
CA GLU A 160 5.56 11.02 -4.45
C GLU A 160 5.36 11.57 -5.88
N ALA A 161 5.57 10.75 -6.91
CA ALA A 161 5.65 11.18 -8.31
C ALA A 161 4.54 10.59 -9.22
N SER A 162 3.61 9.80 -8.68
CA SER A 162 2.66 9.02 -9.50
C SER A 162 1.32 8.84 -8.80
N ARG A 163 0.24 8.65 -9.58
CA ARG A 163 -1.08 8.35 -9.02
C ARG A 163 -1.09 6.89 -8.54
N LEU A 164 -1.98 6.55 -7.60
CA LEU A 164 -2.10 5.20 -7.04
C LEU A 164 -2.19 4.12 -8.14
N GLU A 165 -2.96 4.38 -9.20
CA GLU A 165 -3.17 3.44 -10.31
C GLU A 165 -1.93 3.18 -11.17
N ASP A 166 -0.98 4.11 -11.18
CA ASP A 166 0.26 4.03 -11.96
C ASP A 166 1.37 3.29 -11.19
N LEU A 167 1.17 3.02 -9.89
CA LEU A 167 2.13 2.31 -9.07
C LEU A 167 2.24 0.83 -9.48
N PRO A 168 3.42 0.22 -9.29
CA PRO A 168 3.58 -1.22 -9.43
C PRO A 168 2.58 -1.96 -8.54
N LYS A 169 1.72 -2.76 -9.18
CA LYS A 169 0.73 -3.56 -8.47
C LYS A 169 1.42 -4.65 -7.65
N VAL A 170 0.97 -4.84 -6.42
CA VAL A 170 1.38 -5.94 -5.58
C VAL A 170 0.78 -7.23 -6.14
N THR A 171 1.60 -8.26 -6.32
CA THR A 171 1.15 -9.55 -6.85
C THR A 171 1.44 -10.65 -5.84
N ILE A 172 0.47 -11.54 -5.62
CA ILE A 172 0.61 -12.72 -4.78
C ILE A 172 1.33 -13.82 -5.55
N MET A 173 2.34 -14.42 -4.94
CA MET A 173 3.04 -15.61 -5.41
C MET A 173 2.99 -16.67 -4.32
N GLU A 174 2.81 -17.94 -4.68
CA GLU A 174 2.88 -19.06 -3.74
C GLU A 174 4.14 -19.88 -4.04
N ASP A 175 4.89 -20.24 -3.01
CA ASP A 175 6.05 -21.14 -3.14
C ASP A 175 5.63 -22.63 -3.07
N PRO A 176 6.54 -23.58 -3.30
CA PRO A 176 6.24 -25.03 -3.20
C PRO A 176 5.73 -25.48 -1.83
N ASP A 177 6.10 -24.75 -0.77
CA ASP A 177 5.67 -24.99 0.61
C ASP A 177 4.32 -24.32 0.91
N GLN A 178 3.68 -23.73 -0.10
CA GLN A 178 2.40 -23.01 -0.07
C GLN A 178 2.41 -21.71 0.76
N ASN A 179 3.59 -21.15 1.06
CA ASN A 179 3.68 -19.84 1.68
C ASN A 179 3.40 -18.74 0.67
N ILE A 180 2.74 -17.69 1.14
CA ILE A 180 2.35 -16.54 0.33
C ILE A 180 3.45 -15.48 0.38
N HIS A 181 3.92 -15.08 -0.80
CA HIS A 181 4.90 -14.03 -1.02
C HIS A 181 4.24 -12.86 -1.78
N LEU A 182 4.45 -11.64 -1.29
CA LEU A 182 3.91 -10.43 -1.90
C LEU A 182 5.00 -9.73 -2.69
N LYS A 183 4.99 -9.87 -4.01
CA LYS A 183 5.92 -9.17 -4.90
C LYS A 183 5.52 -7.70 -5.00
N ASN A 184 6.50 -6.81 -5.10
CA ASN A 184 6.34 -5.35 -5.18
C ASN A 184 5.76 -4.70 -3.91
N LEU A 185 5.79 -5.39 -2.77
CA LEU A 185 5.51 -4.80 -1.46
C LEU A 185 6.84 -4.55 -0.75
N SER A 186 7.11 -3.28 -0.41
CA SER A 186 8.33 -2.90 0.29
C SER A 186 8.35 -3.42 1.72
N LEU A 187 9.52 -3.88 2.17
CA LEU A 187 9.84 -4.22 3.55
C LEU A 187 10.88 -3.22 4.06
N GLN A 188 10.42 -2.16 4.72
CA GLN A 188 11.27 -1.09 5.22
C GLN A 188 11.75 -1.42 6.63
N GLN A 189 13.06 -1.44 6.85
CA GLN A 189 13.61 -1.66 8.18
C GLN A 189 13.41 -0.42 9.05
N SER A 190 13.06 -0.61 10.32
CA SER A 190 12.96 0.47 11.31
C SER A 190 13.85 0.18 12.52
N ALA A 191 14.83 1.03 12.76
CA ALA A 191 15.81 0.85 13.85
C ALA A 191 15.29 1.35 15.20
N ASN A 192 14.36 2.31 15.20
CA ASN A 192 13.82 2.94 16.39
C ASN A 192 12.32 3.28 16.22
N GLU A 193 11.69 3.69 17.32
CA GLU A 193 10.27 4.04 17.36
C GLU A 193 9.93 5.19 16.39
N GLU A 194 10.79 6.19 16.29
CA GLU A 194 10.57 7.36 15.44
C GLU A 194 10.49 6.97 13.96
N GLU A 195 11.44 6.16 13.47
CA GLU A 195 11.43 5.65 12.09
C GLU A 195 10.18 4.81 11.80
N ALA A 196 9.77 3.97 12.75
CA ALA A 196 8.58 3.15 12.59
C ALA A 196 7.29 3.99 12.52
N LEU A 197 7.19 5.04 13.34
CA LEU A 197 6.10 5.99 13.28
C LEU A 197 6.14 6.82 11.98
N ASP A 198 7.31 7.28 11.54
CA ASP A 198 7.49 7.99 10.27
C ASP A 198 7.00 7.16 9.07
N LEU A 199 7.22 5.84 9.07
CA LEU A 199 6.68 4.93 8.05
C LEU A 199 5.15 4.84 8.09
N LEU A 200 4.54 4.75 9.28
CA LEU A 200 3.08 4.82 9.43
C LEU A 200 2.54 6.13 8.84
N PHE A 201 3.18 7.24 9.16
CA PHE A 201 2.75 8.57 8.71
C PHE A 201 2.92 8.78 7.22
N LEU A 202 4.01 8.27 6.64
CA LEU A 202 4.23 8.27 5.21
C LEU A 202 3.08 7.54 4.50
N GLY A 203 2.75 6.32 4.95
CA GLY A 203 1.67 5.54 4.34
C GLY A 203 0.29 6.16 4.52
N ASP A 204 -0.02 6.71 5.70
CA ASP A 204 -1.29 7.42 5.93
C ASP A 204 -1.40 8.69 5.06
N THR A 205 -0.28 9.40 4.85
CA THR A 205 -0.24 10.56 3.96
C THR A 205 -0.49 10.15 2.50
N ASN A 206 0.17 9.08 2.06
CA ASN A 206 0.01 8.54 0.71
C ASN A 206 -1.43 8.08 0.44
N ARG A 207 -2.03 7.40 1.41
CA ARG A 207 -3.45 7.03 1.40
C ARG A 207 -4.37 8.25 1.32
N MET A 208 -4.11 9.30 2.09
CA MET A 208 -4.93 10.52 2.08
C MET A 208 -4.80 11.31 0.77
N ILE A 209 -3.61 11.35 0.15
CA ILE A 209 -3.39 12.01 -1.15
C ILE A 209 -4.17 11.30 -2.27
N ALA A 210 -4.36 9.97 -2.16
CA ALA A 210 -5.20 9.22 -3.09
C ALA A 210 -6.70 9.55 -2.96
N GLU A 211 -7.13 10.18 -1.86
CA GLU A 211 -8.51 10.64 -1.68
C GLU A 211 -8.78 11.93 -2.47
N THR A 212 -9.43 11.81 -3.62
CA THR A 212 -9.97 12.97 -4.34
C THR A 212 -11.46 13.15 -3.99
N PRO A 213 -12.06 14.35 -4.14
CA PRO A 213 -13.50 14.56 -3.87
C PRO A 213 -14.41 13.61 -4.66
N MET A 214 -13.92 13.07 -5.78
CA MET A 214 -14.59 12.09 -6.63
C MET A 214 -14.40 10.64 -6.14
N ASN A 215 -13.29 10.36 -5.42
CA ASN A 215 -12.90 9.04 -4.91
C ASN A 215 -12.63 9.12 -3.39
N GLN A 216 -13.67 8.90 -2.56
CA GLN A 216 -13.52 8.73 -1.10
C GLN A 216 -12.90 7.36 -0.77
N ALA A 217 -11.68 7.14 -1.23
CA ALA A 217 -10.99 5.85 -1.28
C ALA A 217 -10.77 5.23 0.12
N SER A 218 -10.52 6.03 1.17
CA SER A 218 -10.17 5.49 2.50
C SER A 218 -11.28 4.79 3.27
N THR A 219 -12.54 4.98 2.88
CA THR A 219 -13.67 4.21 3.43
C THR A 219 -13.93 2.92 2.65
N ARG A 220 -13.21 2.76 1.55
CA ARG A 220 -13.48 1.87 0.44
C ARG A 220 -12.30 0.96 0.09
N SER A 221 -11.10 1.26 0.57
CA SER A 221 -9.96 0.36 0.53
C SER A 221 -9.77 -0.37 1.86
N HIS A 222 -9.08 -1.50 1.82
CA HIS A 222 -8.60 -2.21 3.00
C HIS A 222 -7.13 -1.87 3.20
N CYS A 223 -6.73 -1.60 4.44
CA CYS A 223 -5.35 -1.31 4.77
C CYS A 223 -4.80 -2.38 5.71
N ILE A 224 -3.61 -2.89 5.39
CA ILE A 224 -2.91 -3.91 6.17
C ILE A 224 -1.53 -3.34 6.52
N PHE A 225 -1.39 -2.86 7.74
CA PHE A 225 -0.10 -2.48 8.31
C PHE A 225 0.52 -3.71 8.96
N THR A 226 1.69 -4.13 8.49
CA THR A 226 2.35 -5.34 8.99
C THR A 226 3.69 -5.01 9.62
N ILE A 227 3.87 -5.48 10.84
CA ILE A 227 5.15 -5.45 11.54
C ILE A 227 5.73 -6.86 11.49
N HIS A 228 6.88 -7.01 10.84
CA HIS A 228 7.65 -8.25 10.80
C HIS A 228 8.75 -8.13 11.86
N LEU A 229 8.68 -8.96 12.88
CA LEU A 229 9.60 -8.94 14.00
C LEU A 229 10.41 -10.23 14.02
N CYS A 230 11.74 -10.11 13.94
CA CYS A 230 12.63 -11.22 14.25
C CYS A 230 13.42 -10.91 15.52
N SER A 231 13.43 -11.85 16.46
CA SER A 231 14.20 -11.79 17.70
C SER A 231 15.23 -12.92 17.75
N LYS A 232 16.42 -12.61 18.22
CA LYS A 232 17.53 -13.56 18.33
C LYS A 232 18.21 -13.39 19.69
N GLU A 233 18.28 -14.46 20.45
CA GLU A 233 19.05 -14.50 21.69
C GLU A 233 20.56 -14.46 21.40
N LEU A 234 21.30 -13.68 22.20
CA LEU A 234 22.76 -13.56 22.06
C LEU A 234 23.44 -14.94 22.22
N GLY A 235 24.12 -15.40 21.17
CA GLY A 235 24.82 -16.68 21.16
C GLY A 235 23.95 -17.88 20.74
N SER A 236 22.64 -17.69 20.56
CA SER A 236 21.77 -18.73 20.00
C SER A 236 21.87 -18.80 18.49
N ALA A 237 21.77 -20.02 17.94
CA ALA A 237 21.63 -20.24 16.51
C ALA A 237 20.16 -20.16 16.04
N MET A 238 19.22 -20.05 16.97
CA MET A 238 17.79 -19.98 16.71
C MET A 238 17.35 -18.52 16.60
N VAL A 239 16.52 -18.22 15.61
CA VAL A 239 15.85 -16.93 15.43
C VAL A 239 14.35 -17.19 15.50
N ARG A 240 13.64 -16.33 16.23
CA ARG A 240 12.17 -16.32 16.24
C ARG A 240 11.70 -15.24 15.30
N CYS A 241 10.80 -15.56 14.37
CA CYS A 241 10.24 -14.56 13.47
C CYS A 241 8.72 -14.59 13.52
N SER A 242 8.11 -13.43 13.74
CA SER A 242 6.66 -13.27 13.85
C SER A 242 6.18 -12.14 12.96
N LYS A 243 4.90 -12.22 12.56
CA LYS A 243 4.22 -11.20 11.78
C LYS A 243 3.03 -10.70 12.57
N LEU A 244 2.90 -9.38 12.69
CA LEU A 244 1.74 -8.72 13.27
C LEU A 244 1.00 -7.92 12.22
N HIS A 245 -0.17 -8.39 11.81
CA HIS A 245 -1.07 -7.66 10.92
C HIS A 245 -2.04 -6.78 11.72
N LEU A 246 -2.04 -5.48 11.43
CA LEU A 246 -2.98 -4.50 11.98
C LEU A 246 -3.82 -3.96 10.82
N VAL A 247 -5.09 -4.38 10.77
CA VAL A 247 -5.93 -4.30 9.59
C VAL A 247 -7.12 -3.36 9.81
N ASP A 248 -7.25 -2.35 8.94
CA ASP A 248 -8.41 -1.49 8.81
C ASP A 248 -9.18 -1.88 7.56
N LEU A 249 -10.28 -2.61 7.72
CA LEU A 249 -11.10 -3.06 6.58
C LEU A 249 -11.98 -1.92 6.07
N ALA A 250 -12.42 -2.02 4.82
CA ALA A 250 -13.41 -1.12 4.23
C ALA A 250 -14.78 -1.22 4.93
N GLY A 251 -15.68 -0.28 4.64
CA GLY A 251 -17.06 -0.30 5.12
C GLY A 251 -17.84 -1.56 4.73
N SER A 252 -18.52 -2.17 5.70
CA SER A 252 -19.34 -3.38 5.48
C SER A 252 -20.77 -3.11 4.99
N GLU A 253 -21.13 -1.87 4.73
CA GLU A 253 -22.49 -1.50 4.31
C GLU A 253 -22.83 -1.91 2.87
N ARG A 254 -24.11 -2.22 2.64
CA ARG A 254 -24.60 -2.64 1.32
C ARG A 254 -24.76 -1.45 0.37
N VAL A 255 -24.24 -1.59 -0.85
CA VAL A 255 -24.32 -0.59 -1.95
C VAL A 255 -25.77 -0.15 -2.25
N GLY A 256 -26.74 -1.05 -2.12
CA GLY A 256 -28.14 -0.78 -2.50
C GLY A 256 -28.81 0.37 -1.74
N LYS A 257 -28.24 0.84 -0.62
CA LYS A 257 -28.77 1.97 0.17
C LYS A 257 -28.17 3.33 -0.19
N THR A 258 -27.09 3.38 -0.96
CA THR A 258 -26.32 4.63 -1.13
C THR A 258 -26.80 5.49 -2.30
N GLY A 259 -27.68 4.97 -3.18
CA GLY A 259 -28.29 5.74 -4.29
C GLY A 259 -27.29 6.27 -5.32
N VAL A 260 -26.06 5.74 -5.35
CA VAL A 260 -24.98 6.24 -6.20
C VAL A 260 -24.93 5.47 -7.52
N GLY A 261 -24.84 6.18 -8.64
CA GLY A 261 -24.69 5.60 -9.98
C GLY A 261 -23.27 5.76 -10.57
N GLY A 262 -23.02 5.16 -11.75
CA GLY A 262 -21.77 5.33 -12.51
C GLY A 262 -20.58 4.54 -11.98
N GLN A 263 -19.36 5.07 -12.15
CA GLN A 263 -18.09 4.42 -11.75
C GLN A 263 -18.04 4.07 -10.26
N ILE A 264 -18.68 4.89 -9.41
CA ILE A 264 -18.81 4.67 -7.98
C ILE A 264 -19.63 3.40 -7.65
N LEU A 265 -20.59 3.02 -8.50
CA LEU A 265 -21.37 1.79 -8.32
C LEU A 265 -20.54 0.54 -8.66
N THR A 266 -19.70 0.61 -9.70
CA THR A 266 -18.72 -0.44 -9.99
C THR A 266 -17.70 -0.57 -8.86
N GLU A 267 -17.17 0.53 -8.35
CA GLU A 267 -16.24 0.55 -7.21
C GLU A 267 -16.90 -0.06 -5.96
N ALA A 268 -18.09 0.39 -5.60
CA ALA A 268 -18.85 -0.13 -4.46
C ALA A 268 -19.18 -1.63 -4.58
N LYS A 269 -19.28 -2.15 -5.80
CA LYS A 269 -19.43 -3.59 -6.07
C LYS A 269 -18.16 -4.38 -5.73
N TYR A 270 -16.97 -3.87 -6.06
CA TYR A 270 -15.69 -4.54 -5.79
C TYR A 270 -15.29 -4.49 -4.31
N ILE A 271 -15.63 -3.43 -3.58
CA ILE A 271 -15.39 -3.35 -2.12
C ILE A 271 -16.21 -4.41 -1.39
N ASN A 272 -17.47 -4.54 -1.79
CA ASN A 272 -18.33 -5.60 -1.27
C ASN A 272 -17.90 -6.99 -1.76
N LEU A 273 -17.13 -7.09 -2.84
CA LEU A 273 -16.63 -8.36 -3.35
C LEU A 273 -15.57 -8.97 -2.42
N SER A 274 -14.53 -8.21 -2.06
CA SER A 274 -13.53 -8.64 -1.06
C SER A 274 -14.17 -9.04 0.28
N LEU A 275 -15.08 -8.21 0.80
CA LEU A 275 -15.78 -8.50 2.05
C LEU A 275 -16.73 -9.71 1.94
N HIS A 276 -17.37 -9.89 0.79
CA HIS A 276 -18.17 -11.08 0.51
C HIS A 276 -17.30 -12.34 0.50
N TYR A 277 -16.13 -12.31 -0.15
CA TYR A 277 -15.22 -13.45 -0.14
C TYR A 277 -14.66 -13.74 1.25
N LEU A 278 -14.41 -12.72 2.07
CA LEU A 278 -14.10 -12.89 3.49
C LEU A 278 -15.21 -13.63 4.23
N GLU A 279 -16.47 -13.22 4.01
CA GLU A 279 -17.63 -13.91 4.59
C GLU A 279 -17.73 -15.37 4.10
N GLN A 280 -17.47 -15.64 2.82
CA GLN A 280 -17.45 -17.00 2.28
C GLN A 280 -16.35 -17.86 2.91
N VAL A 281 -15.16 -17.31 3.12
CA VAL A 281 -14.05 -17.99 3.83
C VAL A 281 -14.46 -18.32 5.26
N ILE A 282 -15.07 -17.38 5.98
CA ILE A 282 -15.53 -17.60 7.37
C ILE A 282 -16.61 -18.68 7.44
N ILE A 283 -17.59 -18.66 6.53
CA ILE A 283 -18.63 -19.68 6.45
C ILE A 283 -17.99 -21.04 6.17
N ALA A 284 -17.10 -21.11 5.17
CA ALA A 284 -16.42 -22.34 4.81
C ALA A 284 -15.58 -22.92 5.96
N LEU A 285 -14.91 -22.06 6.74
CA LEU A 285 -14.13 -22.47 7.93
C LEU A 285 -14.99 -22.93 9.10
N SER A 286 -16.24 -22.45 9.18
CA SER A 286 -17.19 -22.88 10.21
C SER A 286 -17.85 -24.23 9.90
N GLU A 287 -17.81 -24.67 8.63
CA GLU A 287 -18.38 -25.94 8.17
C GLU A 287 -17.41 -27.11 8.47
N LYS A 288 -17.84 -28.08 9.28
CA LYS A 288 -16.99 -29.19 9.77
C LYS A 288 -16.42 -30.12 8.69
N ASN A 289 -17.02 -30.15 7.49
CA ASN A 289 -16.71 -31.13 6.44
C ASN A 289 -16.28 -30.48 5.10
N ARG A 290 -15.82 -29.24 5.13
CA ARG A 290 -15.39 -28.55 3.91
C ARG A 290 -13.88 -28.70 3.71
N SER A 291 -13.49 -29.35 2.62
CA SER A 291 -12.07 -29.55 2.28
C SER A 291 -11.42 -28.32 1.64
N HIS A 292 -12.17 -27.55 0.85
CA HIS A 292 -11.65 -26.40 0.12
C HIS A 292 -12.17 -25.07 0.70
N ILE A 293 -11.23 -24.22 1.13
CA ILE A 293 -11.49 -22.86 1.60
C ILE A 293 -11.07 -21.86 0.51
N PRO A 294 -11.95 -20.95 0.06
CA PRO A 294 -11.72 -20.13 -1.12
C PRO A 294 -10.85 -18.89 -0.86
N TYR A 295 -9.66 -19.04 -0.26
CA TYR A 295 -8.78 -17.89 0.04
C TYR A 295 -8.33 -17.14 -1.22
N ARG A 296 -8.16 -17.84 -2.34
CA ARG A 296 -7.68 -17.27 -3.62
C ARG A 296 -8.67 -16.36 -4.33
N ASN A 297 -9.91 -16.28 -3.87
CA ASN A 297 -10.95 -15.49 -4.55
C ASN A 297 -10.74 -13.97 -4.42
N SER A 298 -9.99 -13.52 -3.41
CA SER A 298 -9.62 -12.11 -3.25
C SER A 298 -8.19 -11.98 -2.76
N MET A 299 -7.58 -10.83 -3.06
CA MET A 299 -6.25 -10.52 -2.53
C MET A 299 -6.27 -10.47 -0.99
N MET A 300 -7.32 -9.87 -0.42
CA MET A 300 -7.45 -9.72 1.03
C MET A 300 -7.52 -11.08 1.75
N THR A 301 -8.35 -12.01 1.25
CA THR A 301 -8.45 -13.35 1.84
C THR A 301 -7.19 -14.18 1.63
N SER A 302 -6.43 -13.92 0.56
CA SER A 302 -5.14 -14.57 0.34
C SER A 302 -4.09 -14.05 1.34
N VAL A 303 -3.97 -12.73 1.51
CA VAL A 303 -3.05 -12.13 2.48
C VAL A 303 -3.39 -12.57 3.92
N LEU A 304 -4.68 -12.67 4.25
CA LEU A 304 -5.15 -13.06 5.59
C LEU A 304 -5.34 -14.58 5.75
N ARG A 305 -4.81 -15.41 4.84
CA ARG A 305 -4.95 -16.88 4.89
C ARG A 305 -4.49 -17.44 6.23
N ASP A 306 -3.32 -17.03 6.71
CA ASP A 306 -2.77 -17.49 7.99
C ASP A 306 -3.58 -16.97 9.19
N SER A 307 -4.21 -15.81 9.04
CA SER A 307 -5.02 -15.16 10.07
C SER A 307 -6.35 -15.86 10.31
N LEU A 308 -6.91 -16.54 9.32
CA LEU A 308 -8.24 -17.13 9.36
C LEU A 308 -8.14 -18.64 9.18
N GLY A 309 -8.04 -19.39 10.28
CA GLY A 309 -7.92 -20.85 10.25
C GLY A 309 -6.50 -21.38 10.06
N GLY A 310 -5.48 -20.53 10.14
CA GLY A 310 -4.07 -20.89 9.96
C GLY A 310 -3.19 -20.64 11.19
N ASN A 311 -1.89 -20.44 10.95
CA ASN A 311 -0.88 -20.15 11.97
C ASN A 311 -0.88 -18.68 12.39
N CYS A 312 -1.86 -18.29 13.21
CA CYS A 312 -1.95 -16.93 13.75
C CYS A 312 -2.84 -16.82 14.99
N MET A 313 -2.45 -15.94 15.91
CA MET A 313 -3.29 -15.46 17.00
C MET A 313 -4.15 -14.28 16.52
N THR A 314 -5.41 -14.55 16.19
CA THR A 314 -6.27 -13.54 15.55
C THR A 314 -7.30 -12.98 16.51
N THR A 315 -7.46 -11.66 16.45
CA THR A 315 -8.45 -10.88 17.18
C THR A 315 -9.22 -9.97 16.23
N MET A 316 -10.54 -9.92 16.40
CA MET A 316 -11.45 -9.07 15.64
C MET A 316 -12.06 -7.99 16.53
N ILE A 317 -12.11 -6.76 16.02
CA ILE A 317 -12.82 -5.65 16.64
C ILE A 317 -14.05 -5.30 15.80
N ALA A 318 -15.24 -5.57 16.34
CA ALA A 318 -16.51 -5.16 15.78
C ALA A 318 -16.83 -3.71 16.16
N ALA A 319 -16.58 -2.78 15.24
CA ALA A 319 -16.88 -1.36 15.42
C ALA A 319 -18.34 -1.08 15.07
N VAL A 320 -19.15 -0.67 16.07
CA VAL A 320 -20.61 -0.53 15.95
C VAL A 320 -21.08 0.89 16.25
N SER A 321 -22.23 1.26 15.69
CA SER A 321 -22.86 2.57 15.92
C SER A 321 -24.30 2.39 16.44
N VAL A 322 -24.59 3.03 17.56
CA VAL A 322 -25.91 2.98 18.22
C VAL A 322 -26.91 4.01 17.67
N GLU A 323 -26.57 4.70 16.58
CA GLU A 323 -27.50 5.61 15.90
C GLU A 323 -28.60 4.82 15.17
N ARG A 324 -29.86 5.28 15.21
CA ARG A 324 -31.02 4.59 14.61
C ARG A 324 -30.83 4.17 13.15
N LYS A 325 -30.23 5.04 12.34
CA LYS A 325 -29.97 4.79 10.92
C LYS A 325 -28.96 3.65 10.69
N ASN A 326 -28.12 3.37 11.68
CA ASN A 326 -26.98 2.45 11.62
C ASN A 326 -27.24 1.12 12.34
N THR A 327 -28.35 1.01 13.09
CA THR A 327 -28.64 -0.17 13.92
C THR A 327 -28.69 -1.47 13.10
N GLY A 328 -29.27 -1.45 11.90
CA GLY A 328 -29.33 -2.65 11.04
C GLY A 328 -27.94 -3.15 10.60
N GLU A 329 -27.03 -2.23 10.29
CA GLU A 329 -25.65 -2.59 9.92
C GLU A 329 -24.84 -3.01 11.15
N SER A 330 -25.08 -2.41 12.32
CA SER A 330 -24.45 -2.80 13.58
C SER A 330 -24.87 -4.20 14.04
N ILE A 331 -26.15 -4.56 13.89
CA ILE A 331 -26.64 -5.93 14.11
C ILE A 331 -25.96 -6.91 13.14
N SER A 332 -25.80 -6.51 11.86
CA SER A 332 -25.12 -7.34 10.86
C SER A 332 -23.64 -7.55 11.20
N THR A 333 -22.96 -6.49 11.65
CA THR A 333 -21.58 -6.50 12.16
C THR A 333 -21.44 -7.46 13.35
N CYS A 334 -22.37 -7.41 14.31
CA CYS A 334 -22.36 -8.31 15.47
C CYS A 334 -22.57 -9.77 15.05
N ARG A 335 -23.52 -10.05 14.16
CA ARG A 335 -23.75 -11.41 13.63
C ARG A 335 -22.52 -11.96 12.91
N PHE A 336 -21.85 -11.12 12.12
CA PHE A 336 -20.61 -11.50 11.46
C PHE A 336 -19.53 -11.86 12.49
N ALA A 337 -19.35 -11.04 13.53
CA ALA A 337 -18.41 -11.33 14.61
C ALA A 337 -18.70 -12.67 15.31
N GLN A 338 -19.98 -12.98 15.59
CA GLN A 338 -20.36 -14.27 16.20
C GLN A 338 -19.92 -15.47 15.34
N ARG A 339 -19.96 -15.35 14.00
CA ARG A 339 -19.48 -16.42 13.11
C ARG A 339 -17.97 -16.52 13.11
N VAL A 340 -17.27 -15.39 13.12
CA VAL A 340 -15.79 -15.35 13.19
C VAL A 340 -15.28 -16.04 14.46
N ALA A 341 -15.96 -15.86 15.60
CA ALA A 341 -15.59 -16.50 16.87
C ALA A 341 -15.64 -18.04 16.85
N LEU A 342 -16.30 -18.66 15.85
CA LEU A 342 -16.35 -20.11 15.71
C LEU A 342 -15.11 -20.69 15.01
N ILE A 343 -14.33 -19.84 14.34
CA ILE A 343 -13.10 -20.27 13.64
C ILE A 343 -12.03 -20.60 14.67
N LYS A 344 -11.34 -21.72 14.44
CA LYS A 344 -10.20 -22.16 15.24
C LYS A 344 -8.92 -21.97 14.44
N ASN A 345 -7.94 -21.32 15.05
CA ASN A 345 -6.59 -21.19 14.53
C ASN A 345 -5.64 -22.14 15.25
N ASP A 346 -4.64 -22.61 14.53
CA ASP A 346 -3.58 -23.49 15.03
C ASP A 346 -2.27 -22.67 15.08
N ALA A 347 -2.08 -21.90 16.15
CA ALA A 347 -0.92 -21.04 16.31
C ALA A 347 0.34 -21.85 16.68
N LEU A 348 1.43 -21.60 15.96
CA LEU A 348 2.73 -22.22 16.13
C LEU A 348 3.76 -21.17 16.52
N LEU A 349 4.71 -21.58 17.36
CA LEU A 349 5.87 -20.78 17.66
C LEU A 349 6.82 -20.88 16.47
N ASN A 350 7.13 -19.74 15.85
CA ASN A 350 7.94 -19.70 14.64
C ASN A 350 9.42 -19.56 15.04
N GLU A 351 10.09 -20.69 15.24
CA GLU A 351 11.54 -20.72 15.46
C GLU A 351 12.23 -21.39 14.27
N GLU A 352 13.25 -20.72 13.74
CA GLU A 352 14.03 -21.20 12.62
C GLU A 352 15.53 -21.08 12.94
N LEU A 353 16.35 -21.90 12.31
CA LEU A 353 17.80 -21.73 12.38
C LEU A 353 18.18 -20.47 11.61
N ASP A 354 19.04 -19.62 12.20
CA ASP A 354 19.55 -18.42 11.56
C ASP A 354 20.06 -18.76 10.15
N PRO A 355 19.45 -18.21 9.08
CA PRO A 355 19.83 -18.52 7.72
C PRO A 355 21.32 -18.28 7.44
N ALA A 356 21.92 -17.26 8.06
CA ALA A 356 23.35 -16.99 7.89
C ALA A 356 24.21 -18.11 8.50
N LEU A 357 23.84 -18.60 9.68
CA LEU A 357 24.53 -19.73 10.31
C LEU A 357 24.28 -21.04 9.57
N LEU A 358 23.06 -21.26 9.07
CA LEU A 358 22.73 -22.41 8.24
C LEU A 358 23.56 -22.42 6.95
N ILE A 359 23.66 -21.27 6.27
CA ILE A 359 24.51 -21.13 5.07
C ILE A 359 25.98 -21.41 5.40
N VAL A 360 26.50 -20.90 6.51
CA VAL A 360 27.89 -21.18 6.94
C VAL A 360 28.08 -22.68 7.23
N ARG A 361 27.12 -23.32 7.91
CA ARG A 361 27.16 -24.75 8.22
C ARG A 361 27.12 -25.61 6.95
N LEU A 362 26.19 -25.31 6.04
CA LEU A 362 26.06 -25.99 4.75
C LEU A 362 27.31 -25.80 3.88
N LYS A 363 27.89 -24.59 3.85
CA LYS A 363 29.16 -24.35 3.15
C LYS A 363 30.30 -25.19 3.72
N LYS A 364 30.38 -25.32 5.06
CA LYS A 364 31.40 -26.15 5.72
C LYS A 364 31.19 -27.64 5.42
N GLU A 365 29.94 -28.10 5.45
CA GLU A 365 29.60 -29.49 5.12
C GLU A 365 29.91 -29.81 3.66
N ILE A 366 29.55 -28.92 2.72
CA ILE A 366 29.94 -29.02 1.32
C ILE A 366 31.46 -29.10 1.18
N GLN A 367 32.21 -28.31 1.95
CA GLN A 367 33.67 -28.34 1.90
C GLN A 367 34.24 -29.68 2.40
N CYS A 368 33.76 -30.19 3.53
CA CYS A 368 34.19 -31.49 4.06
C CYS A 368 33.83 -32.64 3.10
N LEU A 369 32.62 -32.64 2.52
CA LEU A 369 32.21 -33.63 1.54
C LEU A 369 33.07 -33.56 0.26
N LYS A 370 33.44 -32.35 -0.18
CA LYS A 370 34.37 -32.17 -1.31
C LYS A 370 35.76 -32.73 -0.99
N GLU A 371 36.26 -32.53 0.23
CA GLU A 371 37.55 -33.08 0.70
C GLU A 371 37.51 -34.60 0.82
N GLU A 372 36.44 -35.18 1.38
CA GLU A 372 36.25 -36.63 1.47
C GLU A 372 36.15 -37.26 0.08
N LEU A 373 35.40 -36.66 -0.83
CA LEU A 373 35.37 -37.06 -2.24
C LEU A 373 36.76 -37.01 -2.87
N ALA A 374 37.54 -35.95 -2.64
CA ALA A 374 38.89 -35.82 -3.17
C ALA A 374 39.84 -36.89 -2.61
N LEU A 375 39.68 -37.31 -1.35
CA LEU A 375 40.43 -38.41 -0.75
C LEU A 375 40.06 -39.78 -1.34
N VAL A 376 38.78 -40.02 -1.59
CA VAL A 376 38.28 -41.29 -2.12
C VAL A 376 38.55 -41.43 -3.63
N THR A 377 38.42 -40.34 -4.40
CA THR A 377 38.62 -40.37 -5.85
C THR A 377 40.05 -40.02 -6.27
N GLY A 378 40.87 -39.44 -5.39
CA GLY A 378 42.21 -38.95 -5.72
C GLY A 378 42.24 -37.70 -6.60
N GLU A 379 41.07 -37.12 -6.94
CA GLU A 379 40.93 -35.96 -7.81
C GLU A 379 40.63 -34.71 -6.99
N GLN A 380 41.51 -33.70 -7.01
CA GLN A 380 41.15 -32.37 -6.53
C GLN A 380 40.25 -31.66 -7.56
N ARG A 381 38.94 -31.75 -7.34
CA ARG A 381 37.95 -31.08 -8.19
C ARG A 381 37.83 -29.60 -7.81
N SER A 382 38.52 -28.73 -8.56
CA SER A 382 38.39 -27.27 -8.48
C SER A 382 37.13 -26.78 -9.23
N ASP A 383 36.63 -25.58 -8.96
CA ASP A 383 35.48 -25.03 -9.70
C ASP A 383 35.78 -24.81 -11.20
N LYS A 384 37.06 -24.84 -11.62
CA LYS A 384 37.50 -24.73 -13.01
C LYS A 384 38.15 -26.03 -13.49
N LEU A 385 37.95 -26.34 -14.77
CA LEU A 385 38.71 -27.40 -15.47
C LEU A 385 40.19 -27.00 -15.53
N THR A 386 41.08 -27.97 -15.38
CA THR A 386 42.51 -27.70 -15.56
C THR A 386 42.81 -27.47 -17.04
N GLN A 387 43.95 -26.85 -17.34
CA GLN A 387 44.34 -26.55 -18.71
C GLN A 387 44.57 -27.83 -19.53
N GLU A 388 45.06 -28.89 -18.88
CA GLU A 388 45.22 -30.22 -19.48
C GLU A 388 43.86 -30.88 -19.79
N GLU A 389 42.88 -30.78 -18.89
CA GLU A 389 41.52 -31.28 -19.13
C GLU A 389 40.82 -30.52 -20.27
N ILE A 390 41.00 -29.19 -20.33
CA ILE A 390 40.48 -28.36 -21.42
C ILE A 390 41.04 -28.82 -22.76
N GLN A 391 42.36 -29.01 -22.84
CA GLN A 391 43.01 -29.42 -24.08
C GLN A 391 42.53 -30.81 -24.54
N GLN A 392 42.42 -31.77 -23.62
CA GLN A 392 41.90 -33.11 -23.93
C GLN A 392 40.44 -33.08 -24.40
N LEU A 393 39.60 -32.22 -23.80
CA LEU A 393 38.21 -32.06 -24.21
C LEU A 393 38.11 -31.37 -25.57
N GLU A 394 38.96 -30.38 -25.86
CA GLU A 394 39.01 -29.74 -27.17
C GLU A 394 39.39 -30.73 -28.27
N GLU A 395 40.40 -31.58 -28.03
CA GLU A 395 40.81 -32.66 -28.96
C GLU A 395 39.68 -33.68 -29.18
N GLN A 396 39.00 -34.13 -28.12
CA GLN A 396 37.86 -35.04 -28.25
C GLN A 396 36.68 -34.42 -29.01
N ILE A 397 36.43 -33.12 -28.83
CA ILE A 397 35.40 -32.39 -29.59
C ILE A 397 35.80 -32.27 -31.07
N ASP A 398 37.08 -32.02 -31.38
CA ASP A 398 37.54 -31.95 -32.77
C ASP A 398 37.40 -33.29 -33.47
N VAL A 399 37.81 -34.39 -32.82
CA VAL A 399 37.60 -35.75 -33.34
C VAL A 399 36.11 -36.02 -33.56
N TYR A 400 35.24 -35.64 -32.62
CA TYR A 400 33.79 -35.81 -32.75
C TYR A 400 33.17 -34.97 -33.89
N LEU A 401 33.70 -33.78 -34.18
CA LEU A 401 33.20 -32.89 -35.23
C LEU A 401 33.72 -33.26 -36.62
N GLU A 402 34.86 -33.97 -36.71
CA GLU A 402 35.46 -34.45 -37.94
C GLU A 402 34.94 -35.83 -38.38
N ASP A 403 34.27 -36.57 -37.49
CA ASP A 403 33.71 -37.88 -37.79
C ASP A 403 32.42 -37.76 -38.66
N PRO A 404 32.36 -38.44 -39.83
CA PRO A 404 31.19 -38.43 -40.71
C PRO A 404 30.02 -39.30 -40.20
N ASP A 405 30.20 -40.11 -39.15
CA ASP A 405 29.20 -41.05 -38.66
C ASP A 405 28.26 -40.44 -37.59
N SER A 406 26.94 -40.54 -37.81
CA SER A 406 25.92 -39.86 -36.99
C SER A 406 25.61 -40.55 -35.65
N GLU A 407 26.15 -41.74 -35.41
CA GLU A 407 25.94 -42.51 -34.17
C GLU A 407 27.07 -42.36 -33.14
N VAL A 408 28.14 -41.61 -33.46
CA VAL A 408 29.23 -41.37 -32.50
C VAL A 408 28.69 -40.57 -31.32
N THR A 409 29.08 -40.97 -30.11
CA THR A 409 28.69 -40.31 -28.86
C THR A 409 29.93 -39.89 -28.08
N LEU A 410 29.96 -38.62 -27.65
CA LEU A 410 31.01 -38.08 -26.79
C LEU A 410 30.86 -38.68 -25.38
N ASN A 411 31.77 -39.57 -24.99
CA ASN A 411 31.79 -40.14 -23.65
C ASN A 411 32.52 -39.21 -22.67
N LEU A 412 31.79 -38.26 -22.11
CA LEU A 412 32.32 -37.20 -21.24
C LEU A 412 32.36 -37.59 -19.75
N GLY A 413 31.96 -38.82 -19.41
CA GLY A 413 31.77 -39.26 -18.03
C GLY A 413 30.67 -38.47 -17.29
N PRO A 414 30.53 -38.66 -15.96
CA PRO A 414 29.50 -38.00 -15.16
C PRO A 414 29.84 -36.55 -14.76
N ASP A 415 30.97 -36.00 -15.22
CA ASP A 415 31.41 -34.66 -14.81
C ASP A 415 30.69 -33.56 -15.59
N MET A 416 29.76 -32.90 -14.90
CA MET A 416 28.92 -31.86 -15.48
C MET A 416 29.70 -30.65 -16.00
N ARG A 417 30.92 -30.39 -15.50
CA ARG A 417 31.80 -29.30 -15.99
C ARG A 417 32.33 -29.62 -17.38
N LYS A 418 32.76 -30.87 -17.60
CA LYS A 418 33.23 -31.38 -18.90
C LYS A 418 32.09 -31.32 -19.91
N ILE A 419 30.89 -31.74 -19.49
CA ILE A 419 29.66 -31.66 -20.29
C ILE A 419 29.34 -30.21 -20.68
N GLN A 420 29.31 -29.27 -19.73
CA GLN A 420 29.02 -27.86 -20.00
C GLN A 420 30.05 -27.21 -20.93
N PHE A 421 31.35 -27.47 -20.71
CA PHE A 421 32.43 -26.99 -21.56
C PHE A 421 32.29 -27.53 -22.99
N CYS A 422 32.07 -28.84 -23.15
CA CYS A 422 31.87 -29.45 -24.45
C CYS A 422 30.64 -28.93 -25.19
N ILE A 423 29.52 -28.70 -24.49
CA ILE A 423 28.31 -28.10 -25.09
C ILE A 423 28.62 -26.70 -25.62
N LEU A 424 29.28 -25.86 -24.82
CA LEU A 424 29.63 -24.48 -25.20
C LEU A 424 30.58 -24.46 -26.40
N VAL A 425 31.67 -25.22 -26.35
CA VAL A 425 32.68 -25.25 -27.41
C VAL A 425 32.12 -25.87 -28.71
N ASN A 426 31.31 -26.92 -28.62
CA ASN A 426 30.65 -27.51 -29.79
C ASN A 426 29.66 -26.51 -30.43
N MET A 427 28.86 -25.80 -29.62
CA MET A 427 27.97 -24.75 -30.12
C MET A 427 28.76 -23.63 -30.83
N LEU A 428 29.84 -23.15 -30.22
CA LEU A 428 30.71 -22.11 -30.80
C LEU A 428 31.41 -22.57 -32.07
N LYS A 429 31.93 -23.81 -32.12
CA LYS A 429 32.56 -24.39 -33.32
C LYS A 429 31.54 -24.59 -34.45
N LYS A 430 30.30 -25.02 -34.15
CA LYS A 430 29.20 -25.10 -35.13
C LYS A 430 28.77 -23.73 -35.64
N GLU A 431 28.63 -22.73 -34.78
CA GLU A 431 28.36 -21.34 -35.17
C GLU A 431 29.48 -20.79 -36.06
N LYS A 432 30.74 -21.03 -35.71
CA LYS A 432 31.90 -20.61 -36.50
C LYS A 432 31.95 -21.29 -37.87
N LYS A 433 31.59 -22.57 -37.95
CA LYS A 433 31.45 -23.32 -39.21
C LYS A 433 30.30 -22.76 -40.07
N LYS A 434 29.13 -22.47 -39.47
CA LYS A 434 28.03 -21.79 -40.18
C LYS A 434 28.43 -20.40 -40.69
N VAL A 435 29.10 -19.60 -39.87
CA VAL A 435 29.61 -18.28 -40.27
C VAL A 435 30.63 -18.44 -41.39
N GLN A 436 31.55 -19.40 -41.31
CA GLN A 436 32.49 -19.69 -42.39
C GLN A 436 31.79 -20.16 -43.67
N ASP A 437 30.81 -21.07 -43.60
CA ASP A 437 30.04 -21.52 -44.76
C ASP A 437 29.26 -20.38 -45.40
N VAL A 438 28.63 -19.51 -44.59
CA VAL A 438 27.93 -18.30 -45.05
C VAL A 438 28.92 -17.28 -45.63
N THR A 439 30.10 -17.11 -45.02
CA THR A 439 31.14 -16.19 -45.51
C THR A 439 31.78 -16.71 -46.80
N SER A 440 31.97 -18.02 -46.94
CA SER A 440 32.45 -18.69 -48.16
C SER A 440 31.41 -18.65 -49.27
N GLN A 441 30.12 -18.81 -48.96
CA GLN A 441 29.01 -18.60 -49.90
C GLN A 441 28.89 -17.14 -50.34
N LEU A 442 29.03 -16.19 -49.41
CA LEU A 442 29.04 -14.76 -49.71
C LEU A 442 30.28 -14.33 -50.51
N ALA A 443 31.45 -14.93 -50.26
CA ALA A 443 32.67 -14.70 -51.03
C ALA A 443 32.60 -15.30 -52.46
N LEU A 444 31.81 -16.36 -52.67
CA LEU A 444 31.51 -16.90 -54.00
C LEU A 444 30.48 -16.04 -54.77
N LEU A 445 29.59 -15.34 -54.06
CA LEU A 445 28.58 -14.46 -54.66
C LEU A 445 29.13 -13.06 -54.99
N TYR A 446 30.20 -12.60 -54.34
CA TYR A 446 30.80 -11.28 -54.57
C TYR A 446 32.34 -11.30 -54.46
N PRO A 447 33.08 -11.43 -55.57
CA PRO A 447 34.52 -11.21 -55.57
C PRO A 447 34.78 -9.69 -55.50
N SER A 448 35.21 -9.24 -54.33
CA SER A 448 35.97 -8.01 -54.07
C SER A 448 35.49 -6.68 -54.70
N THR A 449 35.01 -5.76 -53.87
CA THR A 449 35.31 -4.33 -54.06
C THR A 449 35.56 -3.66 -52.70
N ASN A 450 36.74 -3.06 -52.59
CA ASN A 450 37.19 -2.24 -51.47
C ASN A 450 36.21 -1.10 -51.17
N GLN A 451 35.92 -0.83 -49.89
CA GLN A 451 36.31 0.44 -49.25
C GLN A 451 35.96 0.50 -47.76
N SER A 452 36.95 0.99 -47.02
CA SER A 452 36.95 1.54 -45.67
C SER A 452 35.72 2.40 -45.34
N PHE A 453 35.11 2.21 -44.16
CA PHE A 453 34.47 3.31 -43.45
C PHE A 453 34.58 3.17 -41.92
N MET A 454 34.70 4.34 -41.31
CA MET A 454 35.20 4.64 -39.98
C MET A 454 34.17 4.49 -38.85
N SER A 455 34.70 4.32 -37.64
CA SER A 455 34.08 4.54 -36.33
C SER A 455 33.54 5.96 -36.11
N PRO A 456 32.57 6.14 -35.21
CA PRO A 456 32.53 7.33 -34.37
C PRO A 456 32.41 7.06 -32.86
N THR A 457 32.75 8.12 -32.15
CA THR A 457 33.34 8.22 -30.82
C THR A 457 32.32 8.61 -29.74
N THR A 458 32.65 8.24 -28.51
CA THR A 458 32.09 8.67 -27.23
C THR A 458 32.22 10.19 -27.02
N LYS A 459 31.19 10.85 -26.44
CA LYS A 459 31.34 12.13 -25.72
C LYS A 459 30.46 12.20 -24.48
N GLN A 460 31.11 12.66 -23.41
CA GLN A 460 30.63 13.01 -22.08
C GLN A 460 29.86 14.34 -22.08
N VAL A 461 28.98 14.54 -21.09
CA VAL A 461 28.61 15.86 -20.55
C VAL A 461 28.38 15.73 -19.03
N GLU A 462 29.30 16.29 -18.25
CA GLU A 462 29.02 16.87 -16.93
C GLU A 462 28.34 18.23 -17.15
N GLU A 463 27.38 18.63 -16.31
CA GLU A 463 27.54 19.74 -15.36
C GLU A 463 26.25 20.03 -14.57
N SER A 464 26.46 20.35 -13.30
CA SER A 464 25.52 20.73 -12.24
C SER A 464 24.96 22.15 -12.37
N ALA A 465 23.75 22.38 -11.85
CA ALA A 465 23.32 23.72 -11.43
C ALA A 465 22.42 23.67 -10.17
N LYS A 466 22.79 24.47 -9.17
CA LYS A 466 22.10 24.75 -7.90
C LYS A 466 20.80 25.54 -8.15
N TYR A 467 19.75 25.28 -7.35
CA TYR A 467 18.51 26.07 -7.34
C TYR A 467 18.16 26.54 -5.92
N ASP A 468 17.89 27.83 -5.78
CA ASP A 468 17.60 28.57 -4.54
C ASP A 468 16.07 28.89 -4.48
N PRO A 469 15.32 28.47 -3.44
CA PRO A 469 13.85 28.44 -3.50
C PRO A 469 13.14 29.67 -2.92
N SER A 470 13.75 30.86 -2.90
CA SER A 470 13.17 32.01 -2.19
C SER A 470 12.45 33.08 -3.04
N ASN A 471 12.25 32.90 -4.35
CA ASN A 471 11.78 34.01 -5.21
C ASN A 471 10.43 33.87 -5.93
N ASP A 472 9.66 32.80 -5.75
CA ASP A 472 8.45 32.57 -6.57
C ASP A 472 7.10 32.93 -5.92
N TYR A 473 7.09 33.57 -4.74
CA TYR A 473 5.83 33.93 -4.08
C TYR A 473 5.16 35.23 -4.56
N THR A 474 5.80 35.99 -5.46
CA THR A 474 5.24 37.22 -6.06
C THR A 474 4.83 37.06 -7.53
N HIS A 475 5.20 35.96 -8.19
CA HIS A 475 4.84 35.74 -9.60
C HIS A 475 3.43 35.13 -9.79
N ALA A 476 2.92 34.40 -8.80
CA ALA A 476 1.62 33.73 -8.88
C ALA A 476 0.41 34.68 -8.72
N GLN A 477 0.61 35.89 -8.17
CA GLN A 477 -0.46 36.89 -8.06
C GLN A 477 -0.64 37.73 -9.33
N HIS A 478 0.36 37.77 -10.21
CA HIS A 478 0.29 38.51 -11.47
C HIS A 478 -0.27 37.70 -12.65
N LEU A 479 -0.35 36.36 -12.53
CA LEU A 479 -0.83 35.48 -13.61
C LEU A 479 -2.36 35.29 -13.65
N MET A 480 -3.14 36.00 -12.82
CA MET A 480 -4.60 36.04 -12.93
C MET A 480 -5.14 37.23 -13.73
N THR A 481 -4.25 38.01 -14.38
CA THR A 481 -4.70 39.13 -15.21
C THR A 481 -3.87 39.24 -16.49
N ARG A 482 -4.55 38.99 -17.62
CA ARG A 482 -4.12 39.22 -19.02
C ARG A 482 -2.93 38.39 -19.52
N LYS A 483 -3.22 37.21 -20.07
CA LYS A 483 -2.66 36.81 -21.37
C LYS A 483 -3.81 36.78 -22.38
N ARG A 484 -3.76 37.70 -23.35
CA ARG A 484 -4.80 37.94 -24.37
C ARG A 484 -4.97 36.67 -25.23
N VAL A 485 -6.13 36.04 -25.10
CA VAL A 485 -6.68 35.14 -26.11
C VAL A 485 -7.62 36.01 -26.95
N LEU A 486 -7.26 36.25 -28.21
CA LEU A 486 -7.92 37.03 -29.27
C LEU A 486 -8.82 38.23 -28.86
N GLU A 487 -8.50 39.41 -29.38
CA GLU A 487 -9.44 40.55 -29.40
C GLU A 487 -10.62 40.23 -30.36
N LEU A 488 -11.66 39.59 -29.84
CA LEU A 488 -12.93 39.39 -30.54
C LEU A 488 -13.61 40.74 -30.77
N SER A 489 -14.18 40.96 -31.97
CA SER A 489 -15.01 42.14 -32.25
C SER A 489 -16.25 42.16 -31.34
N VAL A 490 -16.87 43.33 -31.14
CA VAL A 490 -18.10 43.45 -30.33
C VAL A 490 -19.19 42.45 -30.78
N SER A 491 -19.35 42.28 -32.09
CA SER A 491 -20.26 41.31 -32.69
C SER A 491 -19.89 39.84 -32.44
N GLN A 492 -18.60 39.53 -32.30
CA GLN A 492 -18.13 38.18 -31.96
C GLN A 492 -18.26 37.89 -30.46
N GLN A 493 -18.17 38.90 -29.60
CA GLN A 493 -18.38 38.76 -28.16
C GLN A 493 -19.84 38.42 -27.83
N GLU A 494 -20.79 39.12 -28.45
CA GLU A 494 -22.23 38.82 -28.29
C GLU A 494 -22.58 37.41 -28.79
N ALA A 495 -21.99 36.98 -29.91
CA ALA A 495 -22.18 35.64 -30.42
C ALA A 495 -21.52 34.55 -29.55
N PHE A 496 -20.38 34.86 -28.94
CA PHE A 496 -19.71 33.97 -28.00
C PHE A 496 -20.53 33.75 -26.73
N GLU A 497 -21.21 34.78 -26.21
CA GLU A 497 -22.12 34.63 -25.06
C GLU A 497 -23.32 33.73 -25.36
N VAL A 498 -23.88 33.83 -26.57
CA VAL A 498 -24.97 32.95 -27.01
C VAL A 498 -24.49 31.50 -27.17
N PHE A 499 -23.32 31.30 -27.78
CA PHE A 499 -22.68 29.98 -27.91
C PHE A 499 -22.38 29.35 -26.56
N LEU A 500 -21.82 30.12 -25.62
CA LEU A 500 -21.43 29.66 -24.30
C LEU A 500 -22.64 29.20 -23.49
N ARG A 501 -23.80 29.85 -23.66
CA ARG A 501 -25.03 29.54 -22.92
C ARG A 501 -25.46 28.08 -23.08
N ASP A 502 -25.29 27.55 -24.29
CA ASP A 502 -25.82 26.25 -24.71
C ASP A 502 -24.70 25.19 -24.89
N HIS A 503 -23.45 25.50 -24.48
CA HIS A 503 -22.29 24.62 -24.63
C HIS A 503 -22.20 23.54 -23.53
N GLU A 504 -21.97 22.28 -23.94
CA GLU A 504 -21.94 21.12 -23.05
C GLU A 504 -20.92 21.26 -21.90
N ASP A 505 -19.74 21.84 -22.18
CA ASP A 505 -18.66 21.99 -21.20
C ASP A 505 -18.78 23.21 -20.26
N ARG A 506 -19.80 24.07 -20.39
CA ARG A 506 -19.93 25.31 -19.58
C ARG A 506 -19.94 25.02 -18.07
N LEU A 507 -20.78 24.07 -17.65
CA LEU A 507 -20.88 23.65 -16.26
C LEU A 507 -19.56 23.08 -15.74
N SER A 508 -18.80 22.37 -16.59
CA SER A 508 -17.48 21.82 -16.24
C SER A 508 -16.45 22.93 -16.02
N ILE A 509 -16.44 23.97 -16.85
CA ILE A 509 -15.53 25.12 -16.72
C ILE A 509 -15.86 25.94 -15.46
N GLU A 510 -17.14 26.21 -15.20
CA GLU A 510 -17.60 26.93 -14.01
C GLU A 510 -17.27 26.15 -12.72
N ASN A 511 -17.52 24.83 -12.71
CA ASN A 511 -17.17 23.95 -11.60
C ASN A 511 -15.66 23.90 -11.37
N ASN A 512 -14.86 23.72 -12.42
CA ASN A 512 -13.39 23.70 -12.30
C ASN A 512 -12.82 25.04 -11.80
N ARG A 513 -13.43 26.17 -12.18
CA ARG A 513 -13.06 27.49 -11.66
C ARG A 513 -13.39 27.62 -10.17
N ALA A 514 -14.57 27.16 -9.73
CA ALA A 514 -14.96 27.17 -8.32
C ALA A 514 -14.05 26.28 -7.47
N VAL A 515 -13.72 25.07 -7.95
CA VAL A 515 -12.81 24.14 -7.29
C VAL A 515 -11.40 24.74 -7.20
N LEU A 516 -10.88 25.35 -8.27
CA LEU A 516 -9.59 26.05 -8.24
C LEU A 516 -9.55 27.15 -7.16
N GLN A 517 -10.59 27.99 -7.10
CA GLN A 517 -10.68 29.04 -6.08
C GLN A 517 -10.70 28.47 -4.67
N GLN A 518 -11.45 27.38 -4.45
CA GLN A 518 -11.48 26.69 -3.16
C GLN A 518 -10.10 26.14 -2.78
N ARG A 519 -9.43 25.42 -3.69
CA ARG A 519 -8.10 24.85 -3.45
C ARG A 519 -7.04 25.91 -3.18
N PHE A 520 -7.10 27.07 -3.83
CA PHE A 520 -6.22 28.20 -3.53
C PHE A 520 -6.42 28.77 -2.13
N VAL A 521 -7.67 28.86 -1.67
CA VAL A 521 -7.99 29.30 -0.29
C VAL A 521 -7.47 28.28 0.72
N GLU A 522 -7.70 26.99 0.48
CA GLU A 522 -7.19 25.89 1.30
C GLU A 522 -5.64 25.94 1.37
N ALA A 523 -4.95 26.13 0.24
CA ALA A 523 -3.49 26.22 0.20
C ALA A 523 -2.93 27.43 0.94
N LYS A 524 -3.63 28.56 0.88
CA LYS A 524 -3.27 29.75 1.63
C LYS A 524 -3.39 29.52 3.13
N THR A 525 -4.53 29.00 3.59
CA THR A 525 -4.75 28.72 5.02
C THR A 525 -3.77 27.68 5.56
N LEU A 526 -3.49 26.63 4.80
CA LEU A 526 -2.53 25.60 5.17
C LEU A 526 -1.10 26.14 5.19
N GLY A 527 -0.72 26.98 4.22
CA GLY A 527 0.58 27.65 4.18
C GLY A 527 0.81 28.57 5.38
N GLU A 528 -0.21 29.31 5.81
CA GLU A 528 -0.17 30.13 7.03
C GLU A 528 0.03 29.25 8.27
N GLN A 529 -0.66 28.11 8.37
CA GLN A 529 -0.48 27.16 9.46
C GLN A 529 0.92 26.53 9.47
N VAL A 530 1.45 26.12 8.32
CA VAL A 530 2.81 25.59 8.18
C VAL A 530 3.84 26.61 8.63
N ASN A 531 3.66 27.89 8.25
CA ASN A 531 4.56 28.96 8.65
C ASN A 531 4.51 29.22 10.17
N GLN A 532 3.32 29.20 10.78
CA GLN A 532 3.18 29.32 12.23
C GLN A 532 3.88 28.17 12.98
N ILE A 533 3.75 26.95 12.48
CA ILE A 533 4.42 25.78 13.08
C ILE A 533 5.93 25.86 12.88
N ARG A 534 6.40 26.26 11.70
CA ARG A 534 7.83 26.48 11.42
C ARG A 534 8.45 27.45 12.42
N ILE A 535 7.79 28.58 12.67
CA ILE A 535 8.23 29.56 13.66
C ILE A 535 8.33 28.92 15.05
N ARG A 536 7.31 28.16 15.47
CA ARG A 536 7.33 27.46 16.77
C ARG A 536 8.46 26.44 16.88
N VAL A 537 8.72 25.66 15.83
CA VAL A 537 9.84 24.69 15.77
C VAL A 537 11.18 25.40 15.88
N THR A 538 11.38 26.51 15.15
CA THR A 538 12.60 27.31 15.23
C THR A 538 12.81 27.92 16.63
N PHE A 539 11.75 28.43 17.26
CA PHE A 539 11.81 28.91 18.64
C PHE A 539 12.16 27.79 19.63
N ALA A 540 11.54 26.61 19.49
CA ALA A 540 11.81 25.45 20.34
C ALA A 540 13.26 24.95 20.16
N PHE A 541 13.78 24.94 18.92
CA PHE A 541 15.17 24.60 18.62
C PHE A 541 16.15 25.57 19.30
N ASN A 542 15.93 26.87 19.16
CA ASN A 542 16.79 27.89 19.77
C ASN A 542 16.74 27.83 21.31
N TYR A 543 15.58 27.54 21.90
CA TYR A 543 15.44 27.39 23.35
C TYR A 543 16.14 26.12 23.88
N ALA A 544 16.04 25.01 23.15
CA ALA A 544 16.74 23.76 23.47
C ALA A 544 18.27 23.93 23.35
N PHE A 545 18.74 24.63 22.32
CA PHE A 545 20.16 24.94 22.10
C PHE A 545 20.73 25.84 23.21
N LEU A 546 20.00 26.89 23.62
CA LEU A 546 20.39 27.75 24.74
C LEU A 546 20.41 27.00 26.08
N SER A 547 19.46 26.08 26.29
CA SER A 547 19.41 25.24 27.50
C SER A 547 20.59 24.27 27.56
N PHE A 548 20.98 23.68 26.42
CA PHE A 548 22.15 22.81 26.30
C PHE A 548 23.48 23.53 26.61
N LEU A 549 23.60 24.81 26.22
CA LEU A 549 24.77 25.65 26.52
C LEU A 549 24.85 26.07 28.00
N SER A 550 23.74 26.03 28.74
CA SER A 550 23.67 26.48 30.14
C SER A 550 24.08 25.43 31.20
N ASN A 551 24.38 24.20 30.77
CA ASN A 551 25.05 23.15 31.56
C ASN A 551 24.50 22.93 32.99
N MET A 552 23.18 22.81 33.15
CA MET A 552 22.53 22.53 34.43
C MET A 552 22.25 21.02 34.58
N PRO A 553 22.91 20.30 35.50
CA PRO A 553 22.78 18.86 35.64
C PRO A 553 21.70 18.52 36.68
N CYS A 554 20.44 18.82 36.38
CA CYS A 554 19.30 18.29 37.12
C CYS A 554 18.09 18.28 36.17
N ILE A 555 17.35 17.17 36.18
CA ILE A 555 16.04 16.95 35.55
C ILE A 555 16.06 16.30 34.15
N HIS A 556 16.51 15.04 34.07
CA HIS A 556 16.41 14.22 32.85
C HIS A 556 14.95 13.81 32.51
N TYR A 557 14.05 13.72 33.49
CA TYR A 557 12.67 13.23 33.29
C TYR A 557 11.68 14.30 32.78
N ILE A 558 11.82 15.56 33.22
CA ILE A 558 10.99 16.67 32.70
C ILE A 558 11.45 17.06 31.29
N ILE A 559 12.76 17.00 30.99
CA ILE A 559 13.30 17.32 29.65
C ILE A 559 12.76 16.34 28.58
N TYR A 560 12.64 15.04 28.88
CA TYR A 560 12.08 14.06 27.93
C TYR A 560 10.60 14.34 27.61
N THR A 561 9.80 14.66 28.63
CA THR A 561 8.37 14.97 28.49
C THR A 561 8.15 16.34 27.82
N TYR A 562 9.01 17.32 28.10
CA TYR A 562 8.98 18.65 27.46
C TYR A 562 9.48 18.61 26.01
N MET A 563 10.56 17.87 25.70
CA MET A 563 11.05 17.71 24.32
C MET A 563 9.99 17.04 23.43
N TYR A 564 9.31 16.02 23.93
CA TYR A 564 8.34 15.29 23.12
C TYR A 564 7.10 16.15 22.78
N ASN A 565 6.59 16.91 23.75
CA ASN A 565 5.42 17.79 23.58
C ASN A 565 5.74 19.11 22.85
N PHE A 566 6.92 19.72 23.06
CA PHE A 566 7.24 21.04 22.51
C PHE A 566 8.14 21.03 21.27
N TYR A 567 8.80 19.91 20.96
CA TYR A 567 9.66 19.79 19.78
C TYR A 567 9.17 18.72 18.79
N PHE A 568 8.92 17.49 19.25
CA PHE A 568 8.49 16.40 18.38
C PHE A 568 7.10 16.61 17.80
N PHE A 569 6.09 16.94 18.62
CA PHE A 569 4.73 17.16 18.11
C PHE A 569 4.63 18.34 17.11
N PRO A 570 5.27 19.52 17.34
CA PRO A 570 5.32 20.58 16.34
C PRO A 570 6.11 20.20 15.07
N LEU A 571 7.22 19.46 15.19
CA LEU A 571 7.99 18.99 14.03
C LEU A 571 7.21 17.96 13.19
N TYR A 572 6.49 17.07 13.88
CA TYR A 572 5.58 16.11 13.29
C TYR A 572 4.39 16.78 12.58
N SER A 573 3.74 17.73 13.25
CA SER A 573 2.67 18.56 12.66
C SER A 573 3.19 19.40 11.48
N TYR A 574 4.43 19.89 11.54
CA TYR A 574 5.08 20.61 10.44
C TYR A 574 5.29 19.70 9.22
N LYS A 575 5.86 18.49 9.41
CA LYS A 575 6.06 17.50 8.33
C LYS A 575 4.73 17.17 7.64
N ILE A 576 3.67 16.86 8.40
CA ILE A 576 2.34 16.54 7.84
C ILE A 576 1.78 17.71 7.04
N LYS A 577 1.69 18.90 7.64
CA LYS A 577 1.07 20.04 6.98
C LYS A 577 1.91 20.53 5.79
N SER A 578 3.24 20.41 5.86
CA SER A 578 4.12 20.69 4.73
C SER A 578 3.97 19.68 3.60
N GLY A 579 3.77 18.40 3.90
CA GLY A 579 3.46 17.36 2.90
C GLY A 579 2.11 17.62 2.22
N CYS A 580 1.07 17.90 3.03
CA CYS A 580 -0.25 18.28 2.52
C CYS A 580 -0.20 19.53 1.62
N LEU A 581 0.63 20.52 1.97
CA LEU A 581 0.80 21.74 1.17
C LEU A 581 1.47 21.46 -0.18
N LYS A 582 2.45 20.54 -0.23
CA LYS A 582 3.06 20.08 -1.50
C LYS A 582 2.05 19.32 -2.37
N GLY A 583 1.26 18.43 -1.76
CA GLY A 583 0.17 17.72 -2.46
C GLY A 583 -0.87 18.68 -3.02
N LEU A 584 -1.28 19.67 -2.24
CA LEU A 584 -2.25 20.68 -2.68
C LEU A 584 -1.70 21.58 -3.79
N LYS A 585 -0.39 21.88 -3.77
CA LYS A 585 0.29 22.63 -4.85
C LYS A 585 0.23 21.87 -6.17
N THR A 586 0.56 20.57 -6.15
CA THR A 586 0.51 19.72 -7.36
C THR A 586 -0.93 19.53 -7.86
N GLU A 587 -1.92 19.43 -6.97
CA GLU A 587 -3.34 19.40 -7.34
C GLU A 587 -3.77 20.70 -8.04
N ILE A 588 -3.36 21.87 -7.52
CA ILE A 588 -3.66 23.17 -8.13
C ILE A 588 -3.03 23.27 -9.53
N GLU A 589 -1.77 22.87 -9.70
CA GLU A 589 -1.09 22.87 -11.02
C GLU A 589 -1.82 21.98 -12.03
N HIS A 590 -2.26 20.80 -11.60
CA HIS A 590 -3.04 19.90 -12.46
C HIS A 590 -4.42 20.49 -12.83
N LEU A 591 -5.14 21.07 -11.87
CA LEU A 591 -6.44 21.71 -12.12
C LEU A 591 -6.30 22.94 -13.04
N GLN A 592 -5.22 23.70 -12.93
CA GLN A 592 -4.92 24.81 -13.84
C GLN A 592 -4.70 24.32 -15.27
N LEU A 593 -3.93 23.24 -15.44
CA LEU A 593 -3.71 22.63 -16.75
C LEU A 593 -5.02 22.14 -17.38
N LEU A 594 -5.89 21.51 -16.58
CA LEU A 594 -7.20 21.04 -17.03
C LEU A 594 -8.11 22.21 -17.44
N HIS A 595 -8.12 23.29 -16.66
CA HIS A 595 -8.90 24.48 -16.94
C HIS A 595 -8.43 25.18 -18.23
N GLU A 596 -7.11 25.27 -18.46
CA GLU A 596 -6.56 25.81 -19.71
C GLU A 596 -6.88 24.92 -20.93
N LYS A 597 -6.81 23.59 -20.79
CA LYS A 597 -7.22 22.67 -21.87
C LYS A 597 -8.69 22.87 -22.27
N LEU A 598 -9.58 23.04 -21.28
CA LEU A 598 -11.00 23.30 -21.54
C LEU A 598 -11.25 24.65 -22.21
N LYS A 599 -10.49 25.70 -21.84
CA LYS A 599 -10.56 26.99 -22.54
C LYS A 599 -10.15 26.88 -24.00
N VAL A 600 -9.04 26.19 -24.28
CA VAL A 600 -8.56 25.96 -25.66
C VAL A 600 -9.58 25.18 -26.47
N LYS A 601 -10.20 24.15 -25.87
CA LYS A 601 -11.27 23.37 -26.51
C LYS A 601 -12.49 24.25 -26.83
N LEU A 602 -12.97 25.01 -25.85
CA LEU A 602 -14.10 25.93 -26.01
C LEU A 602 -13.86 26.96 -27.12
N GLN A 603 -12.63 27.48 -27.22
CA GLN A 603 -12.26 28.40 -28.29
C GLN A 603 -12.33 27.74 -29.66
N LYS A 604 -11.79 26.52 -29.80
CA LYS A 604 -11.83 25.76 -31.05
C LYS A 604 -13.27 25.44 -31.46
N ASP A 605 -14.11 25.09 -30.49
CA ASP A 605 -15.51 24.77 -30.73
C ASP A 605 -16.29 26.02 -31.17
N PHE A 606 -15.98 27.19 -30.59
CA PHE A 606 -16.54 28.46 -31.03
C PHE A 606 -16.11 28.84 -32.45
N GLU A 607 -14.83 28.69 -32.81
CA GLU A 607 -14.34 28.98 -34.17
C GLU A 607 -15.04 28.11 -35.23
N ASN A 608 -15.25 26.82 -34.92
CA ASN A 608 -15.97 25.89 -35.77
C ASN A 608 -17.45 26.29 -35.92
N TRP A 609 -18.12 26.59 -34.81
CA TRP A 609 -19.51 27.02 -34.80
C TRP A 609 -19.71 28.33 -35.58
N TRP A 610 -18.85 29.32 -35.35
CA TRP A 610 -18.86 30.62 -36.04
C TRP A 610 -18.71 30.47 -37.56
N THR A 611 -17.82 29.57 -38.00
CA THR A 611 -17.61 29.28 -39.42
C THR A 611 -18.82 28.61 -40.06
N GLN A 612 -19.46 27.67 -39.36
CA GLN A 612 -20.66 26.98 -39.82
C GLN A 612 -21.87 27.93 -39.93
N GLU A 613 -22.07 28.79 -38.94
CA GLU A 613 -23.18 29.75 -38.95
C GLU A 613 -22.98 30.81 -40.05
N GLY A 614 -21.75 31.27 -40.27
CA GLY A 614 -21.39 32.14 -41.39
C GLY A 614 -21.64 31.49 -42.76
N ALA A 615 -21.38 30.18 -42.91
CA ALA A 615 -21.69 29.44 -44.12
C ALA A 615 -23.21 29.27 -44.34
N ARG A 616 -23.96 28.99 -43.26
CA ARG A 616 -25.41 28.84 -43.28
C ARG A 616 -26.12 30.15 -43.70
N LEU A 617 -25.64 31.29 -43.20
CA LEU A 617 -26.16 32.61 -43.58
C LEU A 617 -25.86 32.96 -45.04
N LYS A 618 -24.70 32.58 -45.58
CA LYS A 618 -24.40 32.73 -47.01
C LYS A 618 -25.33 31.90 -47.90
N VAL A 619 -25.65 30.67 -47.49
CA VAL A 619 -26.61 29.81 -48.21
C VAL A 619 -28.01 30.42 -48.18
N LEU A 620 -28.46 30.94 -47.04
CA LEU A 620 -29.76 31.64 -46.94
C LEU A 620 -29.82 32.91 -47.79
N PHE A 621 -28.72 33.68 -47.85
CA PHE A 621 -28.66 34.90 -48.64
C PHE A 621 -28.67 34.61 -50.14
N LEU A 622 -27.94 33.59 -50.59
CA LEU A 622 -27.97 33.12 -51.98
C LEU A 622 -29.34 32.53 -52.36
N TYR A 623 -29.99 31.80 -51.44
CA TYR A 623 -31.34 31.26 -51.65
C TYR A 623 -32.40 32.37 -51.77
N ASN A 624 -32.28 33.45 -51.00
CA ASN A 624 -33.19 34.60 -51.08
C ASN A 624 -32.92 35.48 -52.31
N MET A 625 -31.67 35.60 -52.78
CA MET A 625 -31.36 36.29 -54.04
C MET A 625 -31.80 35.53 -55.29
N HIS A 626 -31.94 34.20 -55.21
CA HIS A 626 -32.44 33.39 -56.33
C HIS A 626 -33.97 33.41 -56.45
N ASN A 627 -34.66 33.88 -55.41
CA ASN A 627 -36.13 33.97 -55.29
C ASN A 627 -36.65 35.43 -55.35
N MET A 628 -35.77 36.41 -55.60
CA MET A 628 -36.12 37.75 -56.11
C MET A 628 -35.79 37.80 -57.60
#